data_AF-A0A382HYN2-F1
#
_entry.id   AF-A0A382HYN2-F1
#
_cell.length_a   1.000
_cell.length_b   1.000
_cell.length_c   1.000
_cell.angle_alpha   90.00
_cell.angle_beta   90.00
_cell.angle_gamma   90.00
#
_symmetry.space_group_name_H-M   'P 1'
#
loop_
_entity.id
_entity.type
_entity.pdbx_description
1 polymer ?
#
loop_
_entity_poly.entity_id
_entity_poly.type
_entity_poly.pdbx_seq_one_letter_code
_entity_poly.pdbx_strand_id
1 'polypeptide(L)'
;GAAIASFTAATEPDRVQGLFLIDGLGPSSEKPHSAPGRLQRSIRRFVDCPATAATEYPDLDAMINARHRAGRIGKAGAVLLATRNAIQSERGFRWRTDPRLLLPNPQYLTEEQVLAFLRKVEAPTVLGMASEGLLQAQPQTKERICAFSSIDVVELPGAHHLHLDDPQPLAQVVNRFLINSVV
;
A
#
# COMPACT_ATOMS: atom_id res chain seq x y z
N GLY A 1 -1.57 0.27 3.13
CA GLY A 1 -1.59 0.93 4.44
C GLY A 1 -1.69 2.44 4.28
N ALA A 2 -0.59 3.08 3.85
CA ALA A 2 -0.45 4.53 3.73
C ALA A 2 -1.66 5.25 3.10
N ALA A 3 -2.17 4.78 1.95
CA ALA A 3 -3.34 5.39 1.31
C ALA A 3 -4.58 5.51 2.22
N ILE A 4 -4.89 4.46 2.98
CA ILE A 4 -6.02 4.45 3.92
C ILE A 4 -5.71 5.38 5.10
N ALA A 5 -4.49 5.34 5.62
CA ALA A 5 -4.07 6.18 6.74
C ALA A 5 -4.17 7.68 6.40
N SER A 6 -3.74 8.09 5.20
CA SER A 6 -3.87 9.48 4.73
C SER A 6 -5.33 9.92 4.61
N PHE A 7 -6.22 9.03 4.12
CA PHE A 7 -7.65 9.32 4.12
C PHE A 7 -8.20 9.46 5.54
N THR A 8 -7.90 8.52 6.43
CA THR A 8 -8.34 8.60 7.82
C THR A 8 -7.87 9.90 8.49
N ALA A 9 -6.61 10.30 8.30
CA ALA A 9 -6.07 11.54 8.85
C ALA A 9 -6.70 12.80 8.26
N ALA A 10 -7.11 12.75 6.99
CA ALA A 10 -7.80 13.86 6.33
C ALA A 10 -9.28 13.97 6.71
N THR A 11 -9.96 12.83 6.93
CA THR A 11 -11.41 12.81 7.24
C THR A 11 -11.71 12.90 8.73
N GLU A 12 -10.79 12.44 9.57
CA GLU A 12 -10.94 12.38 11.03
C GLU A 12 -9.72 13.03 11.71
N PRO A 13 -9.42 14.33 11.44
CA PRO A 13 -8.19 14.98 11.92
C PRO A 13 -8.07 14.96 13.45
N ASP A 14 -9.18 15.13 14.16
CA ASP A 14 -9.22 15.12 15.63
C ASP A 14 -8.87 13.77 16.26
N ARG A 15 -8.85 12.69 15.46
CA ARG A 15 -8.58 11.33 15.93
C ARG A 15 -7.18 10.84 15.59
N VAL A 16 -6.41 11.62 14.82
CA VAL A 16 -5.07 11.24 14.37
C VAL A 16 -4.05 12.19 14.96
N GLN A 17 -3.36 11.75 16.01
CA GLN A 17 -2.32 12.53 16.69
C GLN A 17 -1.03 12.63 15.87
N GLY A 18 -0.77 11.65 15.00
CA GLY A 18 0.41 11.60 14.15
C GLY A 18 0.26 10.57 13.04
N LEU A 19 0.88 10.85 11.89
CA LEU A 19 0.81 10.01 10.70
C LEU A 19 2.22 9.59 10.24
N PHE A 20 2.55 8.33 10.41
CA PHE A 20 3.78 7.76 9.84
C PHE A 20 3.45 6.94 8.58
N LEU A 21 4.03 7.34 7.45
CA LEU A 21 3.82 6.72 6.16
C LEU A 21 5.08 5.96 5.71
N ILE A 22 4.91 4.75 5.18
CA ILE A 22 6.00 3.92 4.66
C ILE A 22 5.79 3.77 3.16
N ASP A 23 6.67 4.40 2.37
CA ASP A 23 6.74 4.37 0.91
C ASP A 23 5.37 4.46 0.21
N GLY A 24 4.51 5.36 0.70
CA GLY A 24 3.20 5.66 0.13
C GLY A 24 2.63 6.95 0.71
N LEU A 25 1.86 7.70 -0.08
CA LEU A 25 1.34 9.03 0.31
C LEU A 25 -0.18 9.12 0.34
N GLY A 26 -0.85 8.34 -0.50
CA GLY A 26 -2.28 8.46 -0.77
C GLY A 26 -2.73 7.36 -1.74
N PRO A 27 -4.02 7.30 -2.06
CA PRO A 27 -4.53 6.34 -3.04
C PRO A 27 -3.94 6.57 -4.43
N SER A 28 -4.04 5.56 -5.29
CA SER A 28 -3.85 5.76 -6.73
C SER A 28 -4.94 6.69 -7.27
N SER A 29 -4.56 7.58 -8.18
CA SER A 29 -5.49 8.45 -8.92
C SER A 29 -5.58 8.04 -10.38
N GLU A 30 -6.61 8.50 -11.08
CA GLU A 30 -6.75 8.34 -12.52
C GLU A 30 -7.37 9.59 -13.16
N LYS A 31 -7.06 9.81 -14.44
CA LYS A 31 -7.66 10.90 -15.22
C LYS A 31 -9.17 10.66 -15.39
N PRO A 32 -10.02 11.71 -15.33
CA PRO A 32 -11.47 11.59 -15.46
C PRO A 32 -11.94 10.81 -16.70
N HIS A 33 -11.29 11.02 -17.84
CA HIS A 33 -11.67 10.38 -19.11
C HIS A 33 -11.53 8.84 -19.10
N SER A 34 -10.74 8.27 -18.17
CA SER A 34 -10.57 6.82 -18.04
C SER A 34 -11.72 6.16 -17.25
N ALA A 35 -12.50 6.95 -16.50
CA ALA A 35 -13.51 6.44 -15.57
C ALA A 35 -14.58 5.56 -16.24
N PRO A 36 -15.17 5.90 -17.41
CA PRO A 36 -16.18 5.05 -18.06
C PRO A 36 -15.62 3.66 -18.41
N GLY A 37 -14.41 3.61 -18.96
CA GLY A 37 -13.74 2.35 -19.31
C GLY A 37 -13.38 1.51 -18.09
N ARG A 38 -12.95 2.15 -17.00
CA ARG A 38 -12.66 1.49 -15.73
C ARG A 38 -13.91 0.84 -15.14
N LEU A 39 -15.00 1.59 -15.06
CA LEU A 39 -16.26 1.08 -14.51
C LEU A 39 -16.76 -0.12 -15.33
N GLN A 40 -16.74 -0.01 -16.66
CA GLN A 40 -17.10 -1.13 -17.54
C GLN A 40 -16.25 -2.38 -17.27
N ARG A 41 -14.93 -2.24 -17.18
CA ARG A 41 -14.03 -3.37 -16.88
C ARG A 41 -14.29 -3.97 -15.50
N SER A 42 -14.58 -3.14 -14.51
CA SER A 42 -14.89 -3.60 -13.16
C SER A 42 -16.19 -4.38 -13.10
N ILE A 43 -17.27 -3.86 -13.71
CA ILE A 43 -18.56 -4.57 -13.78
C ILE A 43 -18.41 -5.90 -14.51
N ARG A 44 -17.77 -5.91 -15.69
CA ARG A 44 -17.54 -7.16 -16.44
C ARG A 44 -16.75 -8.16 -15.62
N ARG A 45 -15.66 -7.73 -14.98
CA ARG A 45 -14.85 -8.64 -14.16
C ARG A 45 -15.60 -9.16 -12.94
N PHE A 46 -16.51 -8.38 -12.37
CA PHE A 46 -17.36 -8.81 -11.27
C PHE A 46 -18.36 -9.89 -11.73
N VAL A 47 -18.93 -9.76 -12.93
CA VAL A 47 -19.83 -10.75 -13.52
C VAL A 47 -19.08 -12.02 -13.95
N ASP A 48 -17.91 -11.86 -14.58
CA ASP A 48 -17.14 -12.97 -15.17
C ASP A 48 -16.29 -13.76 -14.17
N CYS A 49 -16.07 -13.24 -12.94
CA CYS A 49 -15.25 -13.90 -11.93
C CYS A 49 -16.16 -14.63 -10.92
N PRO A 50 -16.41 -15.94 -11.08
CA PRO A 50 -16.96 -16.72 -9.99
C PRO A 50 -16.00 -16.64 -8.81
N ALA A 51 -16.52 -16.46 -7.60
CA ALA A 51 -15.78 -16.24 -6.36
C ALA A 51 -14.84 -17.40 -5.94
N THR A 52 -14.62 -18.40 -6.79
CA THR A 52 -14.10 -19.73 -6.45
C THR A 52 -12.80 -20.12 -7.15
N ALA A 53 -12.32 -19.37 -8.15
CA ALA A 53 -11.06 -19.69 -8.82
C ALA A 53 -9.85 -19.17 -8.02
N ALA A 54 -9.60 -19.77 -6.85
CA ALA A 54 -8.38 -19.52 -6.08
C ALA A 54 -7.22 -20.30 -6.69
N THR A 55 -6.11 -19.61 -7.01
CA THR A 55 -4.87 -20.28 -7.41
C THR A 55 -4.41 -21.22 -6.31
N GLU A 56 -4.20 -22.49 -6.66
CA GLU A 56 -3.60 -23.49 -5.78
C GLU A 56 -2.12 -23.68 -6.12
N TYR A 57 -1.33 -23.93 -5.09
CA TYR A 57 0.10 -24.21 -5.15
C TYR A 57 0.34 -25.62 -4.62
N PRO A 58 1.26 -26.40 -5.21
CA PRO A 58 1.50 -27.78 -4.77
C PRO A 58 2.06 -27.84 -3.35
N ASP A 59 2.86 -26.86 -2.94
CA ASP A 59 3.48 -26.77 -1.62
C ASP A 59 3.68 -25.30 -1.20
N LEU A 60 4.09 -25.10 0.06
CA LEU A 60 4.35 -23.77 0.61
C LEU A 60 5.52 -23.07 -0.09
N ASP A 61 6.54 -23.81 -0.54
CA ASP A 61 7.71 -23.24 -1.20
C ASP A 61 7.35 -22.61 -2.56
N ALA A 62 6.49 -23.26 -3.33
CA ALA A 62 5.93 -22.74 -4.57
C ALA A 62 5.17 -21.42 -4.33
N MET A 63 4.39 -21.36 -3.25
CA MET A 63 3.64 -20.17 -2.84
C MET A 63 4.58 -19.03 -2.38
N ILE A 64 5.63 -19.34 -1.60
CA ILE A 64 6.68 -18.40 -1.21
C ILE A 64 7.40 -17.86 -2.45
N ASN A 65 7.79 -18.73 -3.38
CA ASN A 65 8.47 -18.35 -4.62
C ASN A 65 7.59 -17.46 -5.50
N ALA A 66 6.29 -17.75 -5.58
CA ALA A 66 5.34 -16.89 -6.27
C ALA A 66 5.25 -15.50 -5.63
N ARG A 67 5.20 -15.42 -4.29
CA ARG A 67 5.17 -14.13 -3.57
C ARG A 67 6.46 -13.33 -3.74
N HIS A 68 7.62 -13.99 -3.66
CA HIS A 68 8.94 -13.38 -3.85
C HIS A 68 9.04 -12.72 -5.24
N ARG A 69 8.65 -13.43 -6.30
CA ARG A 69 8.65 -12.91 -7.68
C ARG A 69 7.69 -11.74 -7.90
N ALA A 70 6.47 -11.85 -7.37
CA ALA A 70 5.43 -10.84 -7.61
C ALA A 70 5.65 -9.52 -6.86
N GLY A 71 6.34 -9.57 -5.70
CA GLY A 71 6.40 -8.44 -4.77
C GLY A 71 7.67 -7.60 -4.82
N ARG A 72 8.73 -8.02 -5.54
CA ARG A 72 10.09 -7.45 -5.33
C ARG A 72 10.41 -7.29 -3.84
N ILE A 73 10.09 -8.34 -3.08
CA ILE A 73 10.32 -8.45 -1.64
C ILE A 73 11.44 -9.46 -1.44
N GLY A 74 12.28 -9.27 -0.42
CA GLY A 74 13.28 -10.24 -0.02
C GLY A 74 12.68 -11.62 0.26
N LYS A 75 13.49 -12.67 0.11
CA LYS A 75 13.02 -14.06 0.31
C LYS A 75 12.50 -14.27 1.74
N ALA A 76 13.16 -13.70 2.74
CA ALA A 76 12.71 -13.76 4.14
C ALA A 76 11.33 -13.11 4.33
N GLY A 77 11.11 -11.92 3.78
CA GLY A 77 9.81 -11.25 3.80
C GLY A 77 8.72 -12.06 3.07
N ALA A 78 9.06 -12.69 1.94
CA ALA A 78 8.15 -13.59 1.24
C ALA A 78 7.74 -14.80 2.08
N VAL A 79 8.68 -15.40 2.82
CA VAL A 79 8.41 -16.51 3.75
C VAL A 79 7.42 -16.08 4.83
N LEU A 80 7.65 -14.94 5.48
CA LEU A 80 6.77 -14.42 6.53
C LEU A 80 5.35 -14.18 6.02
N LEU A 81 5.21 -13.51 4.87
CA LEU A 81 3.92 -13.21 4.28
C LEU A 81 3.17 -14.45 3.77
N ALA A 82 3.88 -15.37 3.12
CA ALA A 82 3.27 -16.60 2.59
C ALA A 82 2.80 -17.50 3.73
N THR A 83 3.65 -17.75 4.72
CA THR A 83 3.33 -18.64 5.86
C THR A 83 2.11 -18.14 6.63
N ARG A 84 2.03 -16.83 6.91
CA ARG A 84 0.88 -16.25 7.62
C ARG A 84 -0.42 -16.36 6.82
N ASN A 85 -0.35 -16.23 5.50
CA ASN A 85 -1.51 -16.18 4.61
C ASN A 85 -1.85 -17.52 3.94
N ALA A 86 -1.10 -18.58 4.22
CA ALA A 86 -1.35 -19.90 3.68
C ALA A 86 -2.55 -20.58 4.37
N ILE A 87 -3.31 -21.31 3.57
CA ILE A 87 -4.30 -22.29 4.00
C ILE A 87 -4.03 -23.57 3.22
N GLN A 88 -3.97 -24.70 3.92
CA GLN A 88 -3.89 -26.01 3.29
C GLN A 88 -5.23 -26.33 2.61
N SER A 89 -5.19 -26.75 1.35
CA SER A 89 -6.33 -27.30 0.59
C SER A 89 -6.10 -28.78 0.29
N GLU A 90 -7.10 -29.45 -0.27
CA GLU A 90 -7.00 -30.85 -0.69
C GLU A 90 -5.89 -31.10 -1.73
N ARG A 91 -5.51 -30.05 -2.48
CA ARG A 91 -4.57 -30.10 -3.60
C ARG A 91 -3.25 -29.38 -3.33
N GLY A 92 -3.01 -28.94 -2.08
CA GLY A 92 -1.79 -28.26 -1.67
C GLY A 92 -2.09 -27.05 -0.78
N PHE A 93 -1.74 -25.85 -1.26
CA PHE A 93 -1.90 -24.60 -0.53
C PHE A 93 -2.58 -23.52 -1.37
N ARG A 94 -3.36 -22.67 -0.71
CA ARG A 94 -3.98 -21.49 -1.32
C ARG A 94 -3.83 -20.27 -0.43
N TRP A 95 -3.96 -19.08 -1.02
CA TRP A 95 -4.05 -17.84 -0.26
C TRP A 95 -5.35 -17.79 0.55
N ARG A 96 -5.25 -17.28 1.79
CA ARG A 96 -6.39 -16.93 2.65
C ARG A 96 -7.20 -15.73 2.12
N THR A 97 -6.62 -14.98 1.18
CA THR A 97 -7.18 -13.76 0.60
C THR A 97 -8.60 -13.96 0.05
N ASP A 98 -9.46 -13.00 0.35
CA ASP A 98 -10.77 -12.89 -0.29
C ASP A 98 -10.60 -12.56 -1.79
N PRO A 99 -11.12 -13.39 -2.71
CA PRO A 99 -11.00 -13.16 -4.15
C PRO A 99 -11.53 -11.81 -4.63
N ARG A 100 -12.47 -11.18 -3.89
CA ARG A 100 -13.00 -9.84 -4.22
C ARG A 100 -11.93 -8.75 -4.16
N LEU A 101 -10.85 -8.95 -3.39
CA LEU A 101 -9.72 -8.03 -3.32
C LEU A 101 -8.85 -8.06 -4.59
N LEU A 102 -9.04 -9.05 -5.47
CA LEU A 102 -8.37 -9.13 -6.78
C LEU A 102 -9.19 -8.46 -7.88
N LEU A 103 -10.41 -8.01 -7.58
CA LEU A 103 -11.25 -7.32 -8.55
C LEU A 103 -10.76 -5.89 -8.76
N PRO A 104 -10.79 -5.39 -10.01
CA PRO A 104 -10.35 -4.03 -10.29
C PRO A 104 -11.32 -3.03 -9.65
N ASN A 105 -10.75 -1.99 -9.03
CA ASN A 105 -11.52 -0.91 -8.43
C ASN A 105 -12.44 -0.25 -9.48
N PRO A 106 -13.77 -0.12 -9.23
CA PRO A 106 -14.71 0.49 -10.17
C PRO A 106 -14.45 1.98 -10.43
N GLN A 107 -13.80 2.68 -9.49
CA GLN A 107 -13.52 4.09 -9.61
C GLN A 107 -12.28 4.48 -8.82
N TYR A 108 -11.42 5.30 -9.40
CA TYR A 108 -10.38 6.02 -8.67
C TYR A 108 -10.77 7.48 -8.50
N LEU A 109 -10.16 8.12 -7.51
CA LEU A 109 -10.19 9.57 -7.40
C LEU A 109 -9.39 10.21 -8.55
N THR A 110 -9.76 11.43 -8.91
CA THR A 110 -8.88 12.28 -9.71
C THR A 110 -7.71 12.75 -8.86
N GLU A 111 -6.62 13.21 -9.48
CA GLU A 111 -5.47 13.71 -8.71
C GLU A 111 -5.87 14.92 -7.87
N GLU A 112 -6.72 15.80 -8.40
CA GLU A 112 -7.24 16.98 -7.69
C GLU A 112 -8.00 16.58 -6.43
N GLN A 113 -8.79 15.50 -6.49
CA GLN A 113 -9.48 14.95 -5.32
C GLN A 113 -8.49 14.36 -4.31
N VAL A 114 -7.46 13.64 -4.76
CA VAL A 114 -6.41 13.13 -3.85
C VAL A 114 -5.71 14.28 -3.15
N LEU A 115 -5.27 15.30 -3.88
CA LEU A 115 -4.59 16.47 -3.31
C LEU A 115 -5.49 17.22 -2.32
N ALA A 116 -6.81 17.28 -2.55
CA ALA A 116 -7.74 17.87 -1.61
C ALA A 116 -7.76 17.13 -0.25
N PHE A 117 -7.70 15.79 -0.25
CA PHE A 117 -7.56 15.01 0.98
C PHE A 117 -6.20 15.26 1.64
N LEU A 118 -5.09 15.19 0.88
CA LEU A 118 -3.75 15.35 1.46
C LEU A 118 -3.55 16.73 2.10
N ARG A 119 -4.11 17.79 1.51
CA ARG A 119 -4.11 19.16 2.10
C ARG A 119 -4.87 19.26 3.41
N LYS A 120 -5.82 18.37 3.66
CA LYS A 120 -6.64 18.37 4.87
C LYS A 120 -6.01 17.59 6.03
N VAL A 121 -4.89 16.90 5.80
CA VAL A 121 -4.14 16.25 6.88
C VAL A 121 -3.54 17.33 7.79
N GLU A 122 -3.98 17.32 9.05
CA GLU A 122 -3.54 18.25 10.10
C GLU A 122 -2.48 17.62 11.02
N ALA A 123 -2.46 16.29 11.11
CA ALA A 123 -1.53 15.56 11.97
C ALA A 123 -0.06 15.75 11.51
N PRO A 124 0.90 15.89 12.46
CA PRO A 124 2.32 15.79 12.16
C PRO A 124 2.61 14.52 11.36
N THR A 125 3.20 14.68 10.17
CA THR A 125 3.39 13.58 9.23
C THR A 125 4.87 13.31 8.97
N VAL A 126 5.27 12.06 9.02
CA VAL A 126 6.59 11.60 8.55
C VAL A 126 6.40 10.59 7.42
N LEU A 127 7.11 10.79 6.32
CA LEU A 127 7.23 9.82 5.23
C LEU A 127 8.61 9.16 5.27
N GLY A 128 8.66 7.87 5.59
CA GLY A 128 9.80 7.01 5.27
C GLY A 128 9.72 6.60 3.80
N MET A 129 10.49 7.25 2.94
CA MET A 129 10.50 7.01 1.49
C MET A 129 11.65 6.08 1.11
N ALA A 130 11.37 5.02 0.36
CA ALA A 130 12.44 4.10 -0.04
C ALA A 130 13.20 4.67 -1.26
N SER A 131 14.53 4.56 -1.27
CA SER A 131 15.40 5.06 -2.36
C SER A 131 15.14 4.36 -3.69
N GLU A 132 14.62 3.13 -3.65
CA GLU A 132 14.20 2.34 -4.81
C GLU A 132 12.70 1.98 -4.73
N GLY A 133 11.94 2.84 -4.03
CA GLY A 133 10.53 2.65 -3.72
C GLY A 133 9.58 2.98 -4.86
N LEU A 134 8.29 2.74 -4.62
CA LEU A 134 7.23 3.06 -5.59
C LEU A 134 7.10 4.57 -5.81
N LEU A 135 7.40 5.37 -4.79
CA LEU A 135 7.26 6.82 -4.85
C LEU A 135 8.30 7.48 -5.76
N GLN A 136 9.48 6.87 -5.90
CA GLN A 136 10.55 7.39 -6.78
C GLN A 136 10.15 7.38 -8.27
N ALA A 137 9.34 6.40 -8.67
CA ALA A 137 8.88 6.26 -10.05
C ALA A 137 7.57 7.03 -10.35
N GLN A 138 6.93 7.63 -9.35
CA GLN A 138 5.63 8.27 -9.49
C GLN A 138 5.77 9.77 -9.75
N PRO A 139 5.30 10.29 -10.91
CA PRO A 139 5.44 11.71 -11.23
C PRO A 139 4.67 12.63 -10.27
N GLN A 140 3.63 12.13 -9.61
CA GLN A 140 2.81 12.88 -8.66
C GLN A 140 3.47 13.01 -7.27
N THR A 141 4.53 12.26 -6.97
CA THR A 141 5.10 12.18 -5.61
C THR A 141 5.46 13.56 -5.06
N LYS A 142 6.16 14.38 -5.84
CA LYS A 142 6.59 15.71 -5.41
C LYS A 142 5.39 16.61 -5.08
N GLU A 143 4.40 16.64 -5.98
CA GLU A 143 3.19 17.44 -5.78
C GLU A 143 2.41 16.99 -4.55
N ARG A 144 2.29 15.68 -4.34
CA ARG A 144 1.62 15.11 -3.17
C ARG A 144 2.33 15.42 -1.86
N ILE A 145 3.66 15.38 -1.82
CA ILE A 145 4.44 15.80 -0.64
C ILE A 145 4.14 17.28 -0.35
N CYS A 146 4.20 18.14 -1.37
CA CYS A 146 3.89 19.57 -1.21
C CYS A 146 2.43 19.86 -0.84
N ALA A 147 1.52 18.90 -0.98
CA ALA A 147 0.13 19.05 -0.59
C ALA A 147 -0.07 18.99 0.92
N PHE A 148 0.80 18.30 1.68
CA PHE A 148 0.70 18.26 3.13
C PHE A 148 1.07 19.62 3.73
N SER A 149 0.35 20.04 4.77
CA SER A 149 0.64 21.25 5.53
C SER A 149 1.95 21.14 6.31
N SER A 150 2.27 19.95 6.82
CA SER A 150 3.50 19.60 7.52
C SER A 150 3.84 18.14 7.24
N ILE A 151 4.97 17.90 6.57
CA ILE A 151 5.49 16.56 6.30
C ILE A 151 7.02 16.55 6.31
N ASP A 152 7.60 15.66 7.09
CA ASP A 152 9.03 15.38 7.07
C ASP A 152 9.29 14.14 6.21
N VAL A 153 10.14 14.29 5.20
CA VAL A 153 10.51 13.20 4.30
C VAL A 153 11.88 12.67 4.70
N VAL A 154 11.94 11.38 5.03
CA VAL A 154 13.17 10.67 5.35
C VAL A 154 13.39 9.60 4.29
N GLU A 155 14.38 9.82 3.42
CA GLU A 155 14.77 8.81 2.45
C GLU A 155 15.59 7.71 3.14
N LEU A 156 15.28 6.45 2.80
CA LEU A 156 15.87 5.26 3.40
C LEU A 156 16.31 4.30 2.29
N PRO A 157 17.42 3.56 2.48
CA PRO A 157 17.87 2.60 1.49
C PRO A 157 16.87 1.46 1.33
N GLY A 158 16.73 0.98 0.09
CA GLY A 158 15.97 -0.22 -0.24
C GLY A 158 14.73 0.03 -1.09
N ALA A 159 14.02 -1.07 -1.37
CA ALA A 159 12.82 -1.08 -2.18
C ALA A 159 11.54 -0.81 -1.35
N HIS A 160 10.38 -0.87 -2.01
CA HIS A 160 9.07 -0.63 -1.39
C HIS A 160 8.81 -1.40 -0.08
N HIS A 161 9.32 -2.63 0.01
CA HIS A 161 9.18 -3.49 1.19
C HIS A 161 10.34 -3.33 2.20
N LEU A 162 11.03 -2.19 2.24
CA LEU A 162 12.13 -1.92 3.18
C LEU A 162 11.82 -2.30 4.64
N HIS A 163 10.59 -2.06 5.09
CA HIS A 163 10.10 -2.39 6.42
C HIS A 163 10.01 -3.89 6.74
N LEU A 164 10.12 -4.75 5.74
CA LEU A 164 10.17 -6.21 5.87
C LEU A 164 11.57 -6.76 5.58
N ASP A 165 12.30 -6.13 4.65
CA ASP A 165 13.58 -6.63 4.15
C ASP A 165 14.76 -6.20 5.02
N ASP A 166 14.81 -4.92 5.44
CA ASP A 166 15.75 -4.39 6.42
C ASP A 166 15.03 -3.35 7.30
N PRO A 167 14.33 -3.79 8.36
CA PRO A 167 13.46 -2.92 9.14
C PRO A 167 14.22 -1.92 10.03
N GLN A 168 15.50 -2.14 10.31
CA GLN A 168 16.21 -1.44 11.36
C GLN A 168 16.35 0.08 11.10
N PRO A 169 16.74 0.55 9.90
CA PRO A 169 16.80 1.98 9.61
C PRO A 169 15.44 2.66 9.78
N LEU A 170 14.37 2.03 9.29
CA LEU A 170 13.00 2.57 9.40
C LEU A 170 12.53 2.61 10.86
N ALA A 171 12.80 1.55 11.64
CA ALA A 171 12.41 1.48 13.05
C ALA A 171 13.00 2.63 13.87
N GLN A 172 14.23 3.05 13.57
CA GLN A 172 14.85 4.21 14.22
C GLN A 172 14.09 5.51 13.91
N VAL A 173 13.63 5.70 12.67
CA VAL A 173 12.82 6.87 12.28
C VAL A 173 11.46 6.83 12.98
N VAL A 174 10.79 5.68 13.00
CA VAL A 174 9.51 5.48 13.67
C VAL A 174 9.64 5.78 15.17
N ASN A 175 10.67 5.28 15.84
CA ASN A 175 10.89 5.54 17.26
C ASN A 175 11.09 7.03 17.56
N ARG A 176 11.87 7.74 16.74
CA ARG A 176 12.03 9.20 16.87
C ARG A 176 10.72 9.94 16.68
N PHE A 177 9.93 9.54 15.68
CA PHE A 177 8.62 10.13 15.44
C PHE A 177 7.66 9.94 16.64
N LEU A 178 7.57 8.71 17.16
CA LEU A 178 6.71 8.41 18.30
C LEU A 178 7.09 9.20 19.56
N ILE A 179 8.38 9.40 19.81
CA ILE A 179 8.87 10.19 20.95
C ILE A 179 8.52 11.68 20.80
N ASN A 180 8.56 12.22 19.58
CA ASN A 180 8.43 13.65 19.33
C ASN A 180 7.01 14.13 18.99
N SER A 181 6.11 13.22 18.59
CA SER A 181 4.83 13.60 17.95
C SER A 181 3.58 12.96 18.57
N VAL A 182 3.72 11.99 19.48
CA VAL A 182 2.58 11.24 20.05
C VAL A 182 2.57 11.25 21.59
N VAL A 183 3.52 11.95 22.22
CA VAL A 183 3.63 12.11 23.69
C VAL A 183 3.36 13.55 24.09
#